data_AF-A0A7Y2DUC5-F1
#
_entry.id   AF-A0A7Y2DUC5-F1
#
_cell.length_a   1.000
_cell.length_b   1.000
_cell.length_c   1.000
_cell.angle_alpha   90.00
_cell.angle_beta   90.00
_cell.angle_gamma   90.00
#
_symmetry.space_group_name_H-M   'P 1'
#
loop_
_entity.id
_entity.type
_entity.pdbx_description
1 polymer ?
#
loop_
_entity_poly.entity_id
_entity_poly.type
_entity_poly.pdbx_seq_one_letter_code
_entity_poly.pdbx_strand_id
1 'polypeptide(L)'
;MRSIPIFTLIFGALLFIGSSSVSVSAQNNRLITGNSAGGVRIGMTVAEARRAMPRFTFRRTSDGEGIALIEVRRGNQTHMTLYAGEFDSGRPIDNSAKIEFIEVWNRIYSTAAGVHPQMLVRNVERRYGKLSSIMTTEIEAREYGRFVNQPGNIDLRLQARNSTAGIYTQGQTTTTRYSPTAYVFSIIVIGGSDTPQDNTGNTENTGDNNNSNNGSNNTNFTSLYTDLRANCRTPRSQDGGHVSTYCQGQGDYQVHIFDTATTMEIRVESKDRSRSVAIASQSLSFNRNNQRIEWRMKEGKPFAVIMRGYKYRLDQDGLIRYPEQRTGEYLFVKGLPGYEQIDYEVNVRTTSNANERARQMADMGFDGVNTGQGNNSGNAFQIVNINRFNRIIDIANRNRENWVKSPSQTVYKLIGEIQDAKSRVIRFQRPSAEGGNSITAVITEDGLLDDSTRSQRLRLQLVRDSRGTWRVTSGQQSWRCQQGRGHQDFSAVPCN
;
A
#
# COMPACT_ATOMS: atom_id res chain seq x y z
N MET A 1 20.31 81.94 -52.05
CA MET A 1 21.12 81.77 -50.82
C MET A 1 20.36 80.86 -49.86
N ARG A 2 21.06 79.87 -49.27
CA ARG A 2 20.63 78.89 -48.25
C ARG A 2 19.66 77.81 -48.77
N SER A 3 20.14 76.68 -49.33
CA SER A 3 20.70 75.47 -48.68
C SER A 3 19.73 74.79 -47.71
N ILE A 4 18.95 73.82 -48.22
CA ILE A 4 18.19 72.83 -47.44
C ILE A 4 18.55 71.45 -48.03
N PRO A 5 18.97 70.46 -47.21
CA PRO A 5 19.45 69.19 -47.71
C PRO A 5 18.31 68.19 -47.95
N ILE A 6 18.55 67.36 -48.96
CA ILE A 6 17.82 66.16 -49.33
C ILE A 6 17.98 65.13 -48.21
N PHE A 7 16.88 64.58 -47.69
CA PHE A 7 16.90 63.29 -47.01
C PHE A 7 15.79 62.38 -47.54
N THR A 8 16.26 61.24 -48.01
CA THR A 8 15.61 60.12 -48.65
C THR A 8 14.43 59.56 -47.86
N LEU A 9 13.29 59.37 -48.54
CA LEU A 9 12.14 58.59 -48.06
C LEU A 9 12.49 57.10 -48.07
N ILE A 10 12.58 56.49 -46.89
CA ILE A 10 12.63 55.03 -46.72
C ILE A 10 11.19 54.53 -46.56
N PHE A 11 10.73 53.74 -47.53
CA PHE A 11 9.54 52.90 -47.41
C PHE A 11 9.84 51.74 -46.45
N GLY A 12 9.40 51.86 -45.20
CA GLY A 12 9.39 50.77 -44.23
C GLY A 12 8.02 50.09 -44.20
N ALA A 13 7.89 48.96 -44.86
CA ALA A 13 6.75 48.06 -44.70
C ALA A 13 6.78 47.47 -43.27
N LEU A 14 5.89 47.93 -42.39
CA LEU A 14 5.65 47.28 -41.11
C LEU A 14 4.84 45.99 -41.35
N LEU A 15 5.55 44.86 -41.49
CA LEU A 15 4.98 43.55 -41.25
C LEU A 15 4.65 43.44 -39.75
N PHE A 16 3.37 43.60 -39.39
CA PHE A 16 2.88 43.13 -38.09
C PHE A 16 2.91 41.60 -38.08
N ILE A 17 4.07 41.03 -37.75
CA ILE A 17 4.12 39.66 -37.25
C ILE A 17 3.54 39.72 -35.84
N GLY A 18 2.23 39.55 -35.73
CA GLY A 18 1.56 39.31 -34.46
C GLY A 18 2.03 37.96 -33.92
N SER A 19 3.21 37.94 -33.30
CA SER A 19 3.64 36.82 -32.48
C SER A 19 2.63 36.69 -31.34
N SER A 20 1.75 35.71 -31.46
CA SER A 20 0.83 35.33 -30.38
C SER A 20 1.67 34.73 -29.26
N SER A 21 2.30 35.57 -28.44
CA SER A 21 2.94 35.15 -27.21
C SER A 21 1.84 34.76 -26.23
N VAL A 22 1.42 33.50 -26.30
CA VAL A 22 0.68 32.86 -25.22
C VAL A 22 1.58 32.92 -24.00
N SER A 23 1.24 33.77 -23.03
CA SER A 23 2.00 33.93 -21.80
C SER A 23 2.26 32.55 -21.16
N VAL A 24 3.50 32.24 -20.80
CA VAL A 24 3.90 30.98 -20.13
C VAL A 24 3.03 30.68 -18.88
N SER A 25 2.49 31.73 -18.25
CA SER A 25 1.50 31.65 -17.16
C SER A 25 0.18 30.95 -17.54
N ALA A 26 -0.29 31.09 -18.79
CA ALA A 26 -1.53 30.45 -19.26
C ALA A 26 -1.36 28.96 -19.56
N GLN A 27 -0.14 28.52 -19.90
CA GLN A 27 0.18 27.12 -20.20
C GLN A 27 0.25 26.27 -18.92
N ASN A 28 0.82 26.80 -17.84
CA ASN A 28 0.91 26.09 -16.56
C ASN A 28 -0.46 25.83 -15.91
N ASN A 29 -1.46 26.68 -16.17
CA ASN A 29 -2.78 26.58 -15.55
C ASN A 29 -3.68 25.46 -16.13
N ARG A 30 -3.17 24.73 -17.13
CA ARG A 30 -3.85 23.60 -17.78
C ARG A 30 -2.97 22.34 -17.84
N LEU A 31 -1.80 22.38 -17.22
CA LEU A 31 -0.90 21.23 -17.18
C LEU A 31 -1.41 20.19 -16.18
N ILE A 32 -1.34 18.92 -16.58
CA ILE A 32 -1.51 17.76 -15.69
C ILE A 32 -0.13 17.19 -15.39
N THR A 33 0.16 17.00 -14.11
CA THR A 33 1.40 16.37 -13.62
C THR A 33 1.04 15.18 -12.74
N GLY A 34 2.05 14.49 -12.20
CA GLY A 34 1.84 13.40 -11.26
C GLY A 34 1.35 13.81 -9.87
N ASN A 35 1.17 15.11 -9.60
CA ASN A 35 0.65 15.61 -8.33
C ASN A 35 -0.34 16.77 -8.45
N SER A 36 -0.61 17.29 -9.64
CA SER A 36 -1.47 18.46 -9.86
C SER A 36 -2.19 18.44 -11.20
N ALA A 37 -3.29 19.19 -11.27
CA ALA A 37 -3.98 19.53 -12.49
C ALA A 37 -4.39 21.01 -12.47
N GLY A 38 -3.77 21.81 -13.32
CA GLY A 38 -3.88 23.26 -13.28
C GLY A 38 -3.50 23.82 -11.91
N GLY A 39 -4.38 24.63 -11.31
CA GLY A 39 -4.13 25.25 -10.00
C GLY A 39 -4.30 24.33 -8.78
N VAL A 40 -4.78 23.09 -8.96
CA VAL A 40 -5.06 22.17 -7.85
C VAL A 40 -3.95 21.14 -7.73
N ARG A 41 -3.52 20.88 -6.48
CA ARG A 41 -2.46 19.91 -6.16
C ARG A 41 -2.92 18.98 -5.04
N ILE A 42 -2.49 17.73 -5.11
CA ILE A 42 -2.62 16.76 -4.02
C ILE A 42 -2.01 17.35 -2.73
N GLY A 43 -2.69 17.16 -1.61
CA GLY A 43 -2.35 17.68 -0.30
C GLY A 43 -2.81 19.11 0.00
N MET A 44 -3.28 19.88 -1.00
CA MET A 44 -3.95 21.17 -0.74
C MET A 44 -5.24 20.96 0.05
N THR A 45 -5.54 21.87 0.96
CA THR A 45 -6.90 21.97 1.51
C THR A 45 -7.88 22.40 0.42
N VAL A 46 -9.16 22.06 0.58
CA VAL A 46 -10.21 22.52 -0.34
C VAL A 46 -10.28 24.06 -0.38
N ALA A 47 -10.02 24.74 0.75
CA ALA A 47 -9.92 26.19 0.80
C ALA A 47 -8.78 26.74 -0.09
N GLU A 48 -7.61 26.11 -0.08
CA GLU A 48 -6.48 26.47 -0.95
C GLU A 48 -6.82 26.25 -2.42
N ALA A 49 -7.45 25.13 -2.76
CA ALA A 49 -7.87 24.86 -4.13
C ALA A 49 -8.88 25.90 -4.66
N ARG A 50 -9.85 26.32 -3.83
CA ARG A 50 -10.78 27.42 -4.17
C ARG A 50 -10.05 28.73 -4.48
N ARG A 51 -9.03 29.07 -3.67
CA ARG A 51 -8.20 30.26 -3.88
C ARG A 51 -7.35 30.17 -5.14
N ALA A 52 -6.82 28.99 -5.45
CA ALA A 52 -6.03 28.73 -6.66
C ALA A 52 -6.89 28.72 -7.94
N MET A 53 -8.19 28.46 -7.81
CA MET A 53 -9.15 28.42 -8.92
C MET A 53 -10.30 29.42 -8.73
N PRO A 54 -10.04 30.74 -8.65
CA PRO A 54 -11.05 31.74 -8.26
C PRO A 54 -12.18 31.92 -9.28
N ARG A 55 -12.01 31.40 -10.51
CA ARG A 55 -13.03 31.43 -11.58
C ARG A 55 -13.87 30.16 -11.66
N PHE A 56 -13.73 29.26 -10.69
CA PHE A 56 -14.38 27.97 -10.65
C PHE A 56 -15.30 27.84 -9.44
N THR A 57 -16.38 27.08 -9.60
CA THR A 57 -17.28 26.71 -8.52
C THR A 57 -17.00 25.29 -8.08
N PHE A 58 -17.01 25.07 -6.76
CA PHE A 58 -16.80 23.77 -6.15
C PHE A 58 -18.10 23.34 -5.48
N ARG A 59 -18.69 22.25 -5.96
CA ARG A 59 -19.99 21.73 -5.52
C ARG A 59 -19.86 20.32 -4.99
N ARG A 60 -20.68 19.97 -4.00
CA ARG A 60 -20.75 18.60 -3.52
C ARG A 60 -21.37 17.74 -4.62
N THR A 61 -20.79 16.58 -4.84
CA THR A 61 -21.33 15.54 -5.72
C THR A 61 -21.02 14.16 -5.12
N SER A 62 -21.44 13.11 -5.81
CA SER A 62 -21.18 11.73 -5.42
C SER A 62 -20.89 10.87 -6.64
N ASP A 63 -20.20 9.76 -6.45
CA ASP A 63 -20.20 8.67 -7.42
C ASP A 63 -21.45 7.78 -7.26
N GLY A 64 -21.48 6.69 -8.03
CA GLY A 64 -22.58 5.70 -8.01
C GLY A 64 -22.68 4.88 -6.72
N GLU A 65 -21.70 4.98 -5.82
CA GLU A 65 -21.64 4.26 -4.54
C GLU A 65 -21.92 5.16 -3.33
N GLY A 66 -22.14 6.46 -3.55
CA GLY A 66 -22.47 7.42 -2.49
C GLY A 66 -21.28 8.21 -1.93
N ILE A 67 -20.06 8.00 -2.45
CA ILE A 67 -18.84 8.62 -1.94
C ILE A 67 -18.87 10.14 -2.15
N ALA A 68 -18.57 10.90 -1.09
CA ALA A 68 -18.56 12.36 -1.18
C ALA A 68 -17.40 12.87 -2.04
N LEU A 69 -17.75 13.53 -3.14
CA LEU A 69 -16.82 14.13 -4.07
C LEU A 69 -17.05 15.63 -4.19
N ILE A 70 -16.07 16.35 -4.72
CA ILE A 70 -16.14 17.78 -4.94
C ILE A 70 -15.97 18.05 -6.44
N GLU A 71 -17.05 18.45 -7.08
CA GLU A 71 -17.06 18.82 -8.48
C GLU A 71 -16.52 20.24 -8.67
N VAL A 72 -15.52 20.40 -9.54
CA VAL A 72 -14.95 21.70 -9.90
C VAL A 72 -15.42 22.08 -11.31
N ARG A 73 -16.23 23.15 -11.39
CA ARG A 73 -16.87 23.58 -12.65
C ARG A 73 -16.53 25.01 -13.03
N ARG A 74 -16.64 25.31 -14.32
CA ARG A 74 -16.69 26.68 -14.84
C ARG A 74 -17.85 26.78 -15.83
N GLY A 75 -18.84 27.62 -15.51
CA GLY A 75 -20.12 27.58 -16.21
C GLY A 75 -20.75 26.19 -16.13
N ASN A 76 -21.22 25.67 -17.27
CA ASN A 76 -21.85 24.35 -17.33
C ASN A 76 -20.86 23.20 -17.55
N GLN A 77 -19.54 23.46 -17.60
CA GLN A 77 -18.56 22.42 -17.83
C GLN A 77 -17.93 21.95 -16.53
N THR A 78 -17.88 20.64 -16.34
CA THR A 78 -17.08 19.98 -15.30
C THR A 78 -15.63 19.90 -15.77
N HIS A 79 -14.71 20.37 -14.95
CA HIS A 79 -13.28 20.36 -15.28
C HIS A 79 -12.58 19.20 -14.63
N MET A 80 -12.82 19.02 -13.33
CA MET A 80 -12.26 17.94 -12.54
C MET A 80 -13.20 17.61 -11.38
N THR A 81 -13.02 16.43 -10.82
CA THR A 81 -13.60 16.00 -9.55
C THR A 81 -12.48 15.76 -8.55
N LEU A 82 -12.67 16.20 -7.31
CA LEU A 82 -11.71 16.05 -6.23
C LEU A 82 -12.29 15.12 -5.18
N TYR A 83 -11.43 14.30 -4.58
CA TYR A 83 -11.73 13.58 -3.35
C TYR A 83 -10.85 14.12 -2.22
N ALA A 84 -11.45 14.32 -1.06
CA ALA A 84 -10.80 14.92 0.11
C ALA A 84 -11.04 14.13 1.41
N GLY A 85 -11.20 12.81 1.31
CA GLY A 85 -11.36 11.94 2.50
C GLY A 85 -12.74 11.97 3.16
N GLU A 86 -13.74 12.59 2.52
CA GLU A 86 -15.12 12.69 3.02
C GLU A 86 -15.98 11.54 2.48
N PHE A 87 -16.82 10.92 3.33
CA PHE A 87 -17.64 9.76 2.94
C PHE A 87 -19.13 10.07 2.81
N ASP A 88 -19.64 11.04 3.56
CA ASP A 88 -21.06 11.40 3.56
C ASP A 88 -21.32 12.56 2.57
N SER A 89 -21.90 12.24 1.42
CA SER A 89 -22.23 13.22 0.37
C SER A 89 -23.37 14.16 0.75
N GLY A 90 -24.12 13.87 1.83
CA GLY A 90 -25.13 14.77 2.40
C GLY A 90 -24.55 15.91 3.23
N ARG A 91 -23.26 15.85 3.59
CA ARG A 91 -22.61 16.90 4.40
C ARG A 91 -22.02 18.04 3.56
N PRO A 92 -22.04 19.28 4.08
CA PRO A 92 -21.32 20.40 3.46
C PRO A 92 -19.83 20.07 3.25
N ILE A 93 -19.21 20.71 2.26
CA ILE A 93 -17.79 20.57 1.96
C ILE A 93 -16.95 21.07 3.14
N ASP A 94 -16.15 20.18 3.73
CA ASP A 94 -15.11 20.57 4.67
C ASP A 94 -13.98 21.29 3.94
N ASN A 95 -13.90 22.61 4.13
CA ASN A 95 -12.87 23.43 3.49
C ASN A 95 -11.45 23.16 4.04
N SER A 96 -11.32 22.51 5.20
CA SER A 96 -10.03 22.13 5.80
C SER A 96 -9.53 20.76 5.35
N ALA A 97 -10.41 19.94 4.76
CA ALA A 97 -10.06 18.64 4.23
C ALA A 97 -9.02 18.75 3.11
N LYS A 98 -8.10 17.79 3.04
CA LYS A 98 -7.00 17.77 2.07
C LYS A 98 -7.40 16.95 0.85
N ILE A 99 -7.06 17.45 -0.32
CA ILE A 99 -7.30 16.80 -1.60
C ILE A 99 -6.33 15.62 -1.72
N GLU A 100 -6.89 14.43 -1.87
CA GLU A 100 -6.16 13.16 -1.95
C GLU A 100 -6.15 12.59 -3.36
N PHE A 101 -7.07 13.07 -4.21
CA PHE A 101 -7.23 12.57 -5.57
C PHE A 101 -7.85 13.64 -6.47
N ILE A 102 -7.39 13.69 -7.72
CA ILE A 102 -7.89 14.60 -8.77
C ILE A 102 -8.21 13.77 -10.01
N GLU A 103 -9.47 13.76 -10.43
CA GLU A 103 -9.88 13.20 -11.73
C GLU A 103 -10.22 14.33 -12.70
N VAL A 104 -9.52 14.38 -13.82
CA VAL A 104 -9.62 15.44 -14.83
C VAL A 104 -10.48 14.96 -15.99
N TRP A 105 -11.57 15.69 -16.26
CA TRP A 105 -12.57 15.35 -17.28
C TRP A 105 -12.44 16.19 -18.55
N ASN A 106 -11.96 17.43 -18.41
CA ASN A 106 -12.03 18.40 -19.49
C ASN A 106 -10.78 18.37 -20.37
N ARG A 107 -11.00 18.28 -21.70
CA ARG A 107 -9.93 18.21 -22.71
C ARG A 107 -8.99 19.41 -22.75
N ILE A 108 -9.34 20.54 -22.11
CA ILE A 108 -8.45 21.71 -22.09
C ILE A 108 -7.19 21.46 -21.27
N TYR A 109 -7.18 20.44 -20.41
CA TYR A 109 -6.02 20.05 -19.62
C TYR A 109 -5.22 18.98 -20.35
N SER A 110 -3.90 19.06 -20.28
CA SER A 110 -3.02 18.08 -20.92
C SER A 110 -1.78 17.81 -20.08
N THR A 111 -1.22 16.61 -20.19
CA THR A 111 0.09 16.28 -19.64
C THR A 111 1.22 17.00 -20.39
N ALA A 112 2.44 16.93 -19.88
CA ALA A 112 3.62 17.46 -20.59
C ALA A 112 3.83 16.82 -21.98
N ALA A 113 3.44 15.55 -22.15
CA ALA A 113 3.46 14.87 -23.44
C ALA A 113 2.25 15.21 -24.34
N GLY A 114 1.35 16.07 -23.88
CA GLY A 114 0.15 16.50 -24.60
C GLY A 114 -1.03 15.53 -24.51
N VAL A 115 -0.98 14.49 -23.67
CA VAL A 115 -2.11 13.57 -23.48
C VAL A 115 -3.22 14.26 -22.68
N HIS A 116 -4.47 14.18 -23.14
CA HIS A 116 -5.60 14.89 -22.55
C HIS A 116 -6.88 14.05 -22.60
N PRO A 117 -7.89 14.33 -21.77
CA PRO A 117 -9.23 13.74 -21.91
C PRO A 117 -9.78 13.94 -23.32
N GLN A 118 -10.55 12.97 -23.81
CA GLN A 118 -11.09 12.88 -25.18
C GLN A 118 -10.05 12.58 -26.28
N MET A 119 -8.77 12.38 -25.94
CA MET A 119 -7.77 11.93 -26.91
C MET A 119 -7.98 10.47 -27.29
N LEU A 120 -7.95 10.15 -28.58
CA LEU A 120 -8.02 8.76 -29.06
C LEU A 120 -6.81 7.95 -28.61
N VAL A 121 -7.02 6.69 -28.21
CA VAL A 121 -5.96 5.78 -27.72
C VAL A 121 -4.81 5.65 -28.74
N ARG A 122 -5.13 5.57 -30.04
CA ARG A 122 -4.11 5.55 -31.11
C ARG A 122 -3.20 6.78 -31.15
N ASN A 123 -3.68 7.93 -30.67
CA ASN A 123 -2.90 9.15 -30.58
C ASN A 123 -2.09 9.18 -29.28
N VAL A 124 -2.62 8.59 -28.19
CA VAL A 124 -1.86 8.37 -26.95
C VAL A 124 -0.65 7.48 -27.22
N GLU A 125 -0.78 6.45 -28.06
CA GLU A 125 0.36 5.58 -28.42
C GLU A 125 1.53 6.34 -29.05
N ARG A 126 1.26 7.45 -29.76
CA ARG A 126 2.30 8.30 -30.35
C ARG A 126 3.03 9.16 -29.32
N ARG A 127 2.47 9.30 -28.11
CA ARG A 127 3.01 10.11 -27.02
C ARG A 127 3.66 9.26 -25.93
N TYR A 128 3.00 8.18 -25.52
CA TYR A 128 3.44 7.29 -24.44
C TYR A 128 3.91 5.91 -24.92
N GLY A 129 4.11 5.71 -26.23
CA GLY A 129 4.45 4.40 -26.77
C GLY A 129 3.25 3.45 -26.76
N LYS A 130 3.47 2.21 -27.19
CA LYS A 130 2.37 1.25 -27.39
C LYS A 130 1.56 1.00 -26.11
N LEU A 131 0.27 0.73 -26.30
CA LEU A 131 -0.60 0.26 -25.23
C LEU A 131 -0.05 -1.07 -24.70
N SER A 132 0.27 -1.11 -23.41
CA SER A 132 0.75 -2.31 -22.73
C SER A 132 -0.39 -3.14 -22.15
N SER A 133 -1.50 -2.50 -21.74
CA SER A 133 -2.71 -3.19 -21.27
C SER A 133 -3.91 -2.24 -21.18
N ILE A 134 -5.11 -2.80 -21.30
CA ILE A 134 -6.39 -2.25 -20.83
C ILE A 134 -6.97 -3.28 -19.86
N MET A 135 -7.32 -2.88 -18.65
CA MET A 135 -7.92 -3.73 -17.63
C MET A 135 -9.32 -3.22 -17.26
N THR A 136 -10.30 -4.13 -17.16
CA THR A 136 -11.62 -3.84 -16.59
C THR A 136 -11.66 -4.24 -15.12
N THR A 137 -12.28 -3.43 -14.26
CA THR A 137 -12.47 -3.77 -12.83
C THR A 137 -13.78 -4.54 -12.63
N GLU A 138 -13.78 -5.58 -11.79
CA GLU A 138 -14.94 -6.48 -11.57
C GLU A 138 -16.14 -5.80 -10.92
N ILE A 139 -15.93 -4.68 -10.20
CA ILE A 139 -16.98 -4.04 -9.39
C ILE A 139 -17.69 -2.90 -10.13
N GLU A 140 -16.99 -2.14 -10.99
CA GLU A 140 -17.53 -0.93 -11.62
C GLU A 140 -17.46 -0.94 -13.16
N ALA A 141 -16.96 -2.02 -13.78
CA ALA A 141 -16.74 -2.16 -15.22
C ALA A 141 -15.98 -0.98 -15.87
N ARG A 142 -15.07 -0.36 -15.11
CA ARG A 142 -14.24 0.77 -15.58
C ARG A 142 -12.96 0.23 -16.21
N GLU A 143 -12.57 0.81 -17.34
CA GLU A 143 -11.39 0.39 -18.06
C GLU A 143 -10.22 1.36 -17.88
N TYR A 144 -9.04 0.83 -17.56
CA TYR A 144 -7.83 1.60 -17.38
C TYR A 144 -6.75 1.15 -18.34
N GLY A 145 -6.18 2.09 -19.09
CA GLY A 145 -5.11 1.86 -20.05
C GLY A 145 -3.74 2.17 -19.47
N ARG A 146 -2.76 1.29 -19.72
CA ARG A 146 -1.35 1.52 -19.46
C ARG A 146 -0.57 1.57 -20.77
N PHE A 147 0.36 2.50 -20.87
CA PHE A 147 1.27 2.65 -22.01
C PHE A 147 2.73 2.58 -21.55
N VAL A 148 3.62 2.13 -22.44
CA VAL A 148 5.03 1.85 -22.13
C VAL A 148 5.74 3.00 -21.39
N ASN A 149 5.52 4.24 -21.83
CA ASN A 149 6.15 5.45 -21.29
C ASN A 149 5.18 6.35 -20.52
N GLN A 150 4.06 5.81 -20.03
CA GLN A 150 3.12 6.57 -19.20
C GLN A 150 3.77 6.90 -17.84
N PRO A 151 3.66 8.15 -17.34
CA PRO A 151 4.07 8.50 -15.98
C PRO A 151 3.42 7.59 -14.92
N GLY A 152 4.15 7.21 -13.88
CA GLY A 152 3.69 6.22 -12.88
C GLY A 152 2.62 6.75 -11.91
N ASN A 153 2.41 8.06 -11.91
CA ASN A 153 1.61 8.81 -10.97
C ASN A 153 0.37 9.46 -11.63
N ILE A 154 0.04 9.00 -12.85
CA ILE A 154 -1.23 9.28 -13.52
C ILE A 154 -1.83 7.99 -14.05
N ASP A 155 -3.15 7.86 -13.97
CA ASP A 155 -3.92 6.77 -14.58
C ASP A 155 -4.83 7.29 -15.69
N LEU A 156 -5.01 6.48 -16.74
CA LEU A 156 -5.81 6.82 -17.90
C LEU A 156 -7.04 5.92 -17.95
N ARG A 157 -8.19 6.47 -17.58
CA ARG A 157 -9.46 5.77 -17.76
C ARG A 157 -9.85 5.85 -19.24
N LEU A 158 -10.20 4.72 -19.83
CA LEU A 158 -10.55 4.61 -21.24
C LEU A 158 -12.04 4.31 -21.40
N GLN A 159 -12.59 4.74 -22.53
CA GLN A 159 -13.94 4.38 -22.98
C GLN A 159 -14.00 4.36 -24.50
N ALA A 160 -15.00 3.73 -25.11
CA ALA A 160 -15.36 3.92 -26.51
C ALA A 160 -16.76 4.54 -26.63
N ARG A 161 -17.09 5.12 -27.80
CA ARG A 161 -18.30 5.95 -27.96
C ARG A 161 -19.62 5.26 -27.59
N ASN A 162 -19.71 3.94 -27.73
CA ASN A 162 -20.89 3.13 -27.41
C ASN A 162 -20.52 1.73 -26.86
N SER A 163 -19.31 1.56 -26.33
CA SER A 163 -18.81 0.26 -25.87
C SER A 163 -17.65 0.41 -24.89
N THR A 164 -17.13 -0.72 -24.43
CA THR A 164 -15.81 -0.80 -23.80
C THR A 164 -14.71 -0.34 -24.79
N ALA A 165 -13.68 0.30 -24.26
CA ALA A 165 -12.46 0.67 -24.94
C ALA A 165 -11.67 -0.57 -25.39
N GLY A 166 -11.55 -1.56 -24.52
CA GLY A 166 -10.89 -2.84 -24.76
C GLY A 166 -11.74 -3.80 -25.57
N ILE A 167 -11.08 -4.55 -26.45
CA ILE A 167 -11.64 -5.71 -27.14
C ILE A 167 -11.15 -6.94 -26.40
N TYR A 168 -12.01 -7.53 -25.58
CA TYR A 168 -11.70 -8.68 -24.75
C TYR A 168 -12.03 -9.98 -25.46
N THR A 169 -11.17 -10.97 -25.29
CA THR A 169 -11.54 -12.37 -25.55
C THR A 169 -12.50 -12.82 -24.45
N GLN A 170 -13.41 -13.74 -24.75
CA GLN A 170 -14.39 -14.24 -23.77
C GLN A 170 -13.70 -14.70 -22.47
N GLY A 171 -14.21 -14.24 -21.32
CA GLY A 171 -13.66 -14.53 -19.99
C GLY A 171 -12.42 -13.72 -19.59
N GLN A 172 -11.89 -12.86 -20.46
CA GLN A 172 -10.73 -12.02 -20.15
C GLN A 172 -11.13 -10.67 -19.56
N THR A 173 -10.38 -10.24 -18.54
CA THR A 173 -10.50 -8.91 -17.92
C THR A 173 -9.38 -7.96 -18.33
N THR A 174 -8.42 -8.43 -19.13
CA THR A 174 -7.32 -7.62 -19.70
C THR A 174 -7.19 -7.81 -21.21
N THR A 175 -6.72 -6.78 -21.91
CA THR A 175 -6.46 -6.84 -23.36
C THR A 175 -5.42 -5.80 -23.79
N THR A 176 -4.75 -6.04 -24.92
CA THR A 176 -3.92 -5.04 -25.61
C THR A 176 -4.59 -4.51 -26.87
N ARG A 177 -5.79 -5.01 -27.19
CA ARG A 177 -6.58 -4.61 -28.34
C ARG A 177 -7.64 -3.63 -27.90
N TYR A 178 -7.84 -2.57 -28.68
CA TYR A 178 -8.79 -1.53 -28.37
C TYR A 178 -9.67 -1.18 -29.57
N SER A 179 -10.88 -0.73 -29.28
CA SER A 179 -11.82 -0.21 -30.27
C SER A 179 -11.18 0.96 -31.03
N PRO A 180 -11.34 1.07 -32.37
CA PRO A 180 -10.84 2.21 -33.13
C PRO A 180 -11.38 3.58 -32.66
N THR A 181 -12.46 3.55 -31.89
CA THR A 181 -13.11 4.73 -31.27
C THR A 181 -12.75 4.92 -29.80
N ALA A 182 -11.86 4.09 -29.24
CA ALA A 182 -11.41 4.19 -27.86
C ALA A 182 -10.65 5.51 -27.63
N TYR A 183 -10.95 6.14 -26.51
CA TYR A 183 -10.41 7.44 -26.11
C TYR A 183 -10.18 7.50 -24.60
N VAL A 184 -9.36 8.46 -24.17
CA VAL A 184 -9.13 8.78 -22.76
C VAL A 184 -10.39 9.45 -22.21
N PHE A 185 -11.15 8.75 -21.38
CA PHE A 185 -12.37 9.28 -20.76
C PHE A 185 -12.04 10.33 -19.69
N SER A 186 -11.09 9.99 -18.81
CA SER A 186 -10.57 10.88 -17.77
C SER A 186 -9.10 10.57 -17.47
N ILE A 187 -8.40 11.54 -16.87
CA ILE A 187 -7.03 11.36 -16.37
C ILE A 187 -7.05 11.54 -14.86
N ILE A 188 -6.53 10.55 -14.14
CA ILE A 188 -6.51 10.51 -12.69
C ILE A 188 -5.11 10.86 -12.19
N VAL A 189 -5.02 11.69 -11.16
CA VAL A 189 -3.79 12.05 -10.45
C VAL A 189 -3.92 11.61 -8.99
N ILE A 190 -3.00 10.75 -8.54
CA ILE A 190 -3.05 10.08 -7.22
C ILE A 190 -1.91 10.56 -6.30
N GLY A 191 -0.97 11.36 -6.82
CA GLY A 191 0.15 11.90 -6.04
C GLY A 191 1.31 10.92 -5.86
N GLY A 192 2.45 11.27 -6.43
CA GLY A 192 3.76 10.65 -6.15
C GLY A 192 4.79 11.74 -5.82
N SER A 193 5.85 11.40 -5.07
CA SER A 193 6.95 12.33 -4.83
C SER A 193 7.70 12.60 -6.15
N ASP A 194 7.62 13.84 -6.64
CA ASP A 194 8.52 14.31 -7.69
C ASP A 194 9.94 14.36 -7.12
N THR A 195 10.79 13.44 -7.55
CA THR A 195 12.23 13.71 -7.56
C THR A 195 12.67 13.75 -9.02
N PRO A 196 13.26 14.87 -9.49
CA PRO A 196 13.91 14.94 -10.78
C PRO A 196 14.97 13.84 -10.87
N GLN A 197 14.95 13.13 -11.99
CA GLN A 197 15.96 12.17 -12.39
C GLN A 197 17.28 12.92 -12.61
N ASP A 198 18.14 12.98 -11.59
CA ASP A 198 19.49 13.48 -11.77
C ASP A 198 20.40 12.33 -12.22
N ASN A 199 20.90 12.48 -13.44
CA ASN A 199 21.89 11.62 -14.05
C ASN A 199 23.27 12.07 -13.57
N THR A 200 23.83 11.41 -12.57
CA THR A 200 25.29 11.33 -12.42
C THR A 200 25.66 9.94 -11.95
N GLY A 201 26.28 9.18 -12.85
CA GLY A 201 27.05 8.00 -12.45
C GLY A 201 28.23 8.44 -11.60
N ASN A 202 28.46 7.73 -10.51
CA ASN A 202 29.81 7.37 -10.13
C ASN A 202 29.77 6.15 -9.22
N THR A 203 30.37 5.07 -9.72
CA THR A 203 30.99 4.03 -8.92
C THR A 203 31.96 4.67 -7.96
N GLU A 204 31.78 4.49 -6.65
CA GLU A 204 32.93 4.52 -5.77
C GLU A 204 32.72 3.66 -4.52
N ASN A 205 33.81 2.96 -4.25
CA ASN A 205 34.01 1.87 -3.35
C ASN A 205 34.77 2.47 -2.16
N THR A 206 34.14 2.58 -0.99
CA THR A 206 34.86 2.90 0.24
C THR A 206 34.24 2.10 1.37
N GLY A 207 34.92 1.00 1.71
CA GLY A 207 34.77 0.39 3.01
C GLY A 207 35.36 1.31 4.08
N ASP A 208 34.81 1.23 5.28
CA ASP A 208 35.57 1.53 6.47
C ASP A 208 35.12 0.62 7.61
N ASN A 209 36.11 -0.11 8.11
CA ASN A 209 36.09 -0.88 9.34
C ASN A 209 36.01 0.07 10.53
N ASN A 210 35.14 -0.23 11.50
CA ASN A 210 35.52 -0.01 12.89
C ASN A 210 34.91 -1.07 13.80
N ASN A 211 35.82 -1.80 14.43
CA ASN A 211 35.62 -2.95 15.29
C ASN A 211 35.53 -2.46 16.74
N SER A 212 34.46 -2.82 17.45
CA SER A 212 34.44 -2.83 18.91
C SER A 212 33.91 -4.19 19.36
N ASN A 213 34.86 -5.08 19.64
CA ASN A 213 34.65 -6.40 20.22
C ASN A 213 33.95 -6.32 21.59
N ASN A 214 32.87 -7.08 21.74
CA ASN A 214 32.59 -7.77 23.00
C ASN A 214 32.08 -9.17 22.68
N GLY A 215 32.83 -10.19 23.09
CA GLY A 215 32.71 -11.55 22.59
C GLY A 215 31.55 -12.36 23.18
N SER A 216 30.82 -13.05 22.30
CA SER A 216 30.12 -14.31 22.57
C SER A 216 29.75 -14.94 21.23
N ASN A 217 30.36 -16.09 20.93
CA ASN A 217 30.09 -17.03 19.83
C ASN A 217 29.72 -16.45 18.46
N ASN A 218 30.72 -16.44 17.58
CA ASN A 218 30.65 -15.89 16.23
C ASN A 218 29.73 -16.73 15.31
N THR A 219 28.42 -16.54 15.46
CA THR A 219 27.44 -16.97 14.46
C THR A 219 27.50 -15.98 13.31
N ASN A 220 28.41 -16.19 12.34
CA ASN A 220 28.57 -15.30 11.19
C ASN A 220 27.29 -15.24 10.33
N PHE A 221 26.38 -14.32 10.67
CA PHE A 221 25.24 -13.95 9.87
C PHE A 221 25.68 -12.95 8.80
N THR A 222 25.14 -13.07 7.59
CA THR A 222 25.45 -12.17 6.47
C THR A 222 24.17 -11.70 5.78
N SER A 223 24.25 -10.59 5.04
CA SER A 223 23.13 -10.07 4.23
C SER A 223 23.44 -10.17 2.75
N LEU A 224 22.48 -10.67 1.99
CA LEU A 224 22.43 -10.54 0.53
C LEU A 224 21.20 -9.73 0.13
N TYR A 225 21.20 -9.17 -1.07
CA TYR A 225 20.14 -8.25 -1.50
C TYR A 225 19.56 -8.64 -2.85
N THR A 226 18.24 -8.65 -2.93
CA THR A 226 17.51 -8.60 -4.19
C THR A 226 17.02 -7.19 -4.40
N ASP A 227 17.51 -6.53 -5.44
CA ASP A 227 16.93 -5.27 -5.92
C ASP A 227 15.60 -5.57 -6.63
N LEU A 228 14.52 -4.88 -6.27
CA LEU A 228 13.19 -5.11 -6.86
C LEU A 228 12.96 -4.32 -8.16
N ARG A 229 13.90 -3.46 -8.56
CA ARG A 229 13.93 -2.80 -9.87
C ARG A 229 14.60 -3.67 -10.91
N ALA A 230 15.73 -4.27 -10.54
CA ALA A 230 16.50 -5.18 -11.38
C ALA A 230 16.09 -6.63 -11.11
N ASN A 231 16.49 -7.58 -11.95
CA ASN A 231 16.36 -9.02 -11.65
C ASN A 231 14.93 -9.57 -11.47
N CYS A 232 13.93 -8.81 -11.90
CA CYS A 232 12.52 -9.22 -11.90
C CYS A 232 12.05 -9.57 -13.31
N ARG A 233 11.23 -10.62 -13.41
CA ARG A 233 10.57 -11.06 -14.63
C ARG A 233 9.08 -11.06 -14.37
N THR A 234 8.32 -10.41 -15.24
CA THR A 234 6.86 -10.47 -15.24
C THR A 234 6.47 -11.32 -16.44
N PRO A 235 6.26 -12.65 -16.28
CA PRO A 235 5.81 -13.50 -17.36
C PRO A 235 4.53 -12.91 -17.94
N ARG A 236 4.35 -12.98 -19.26
CA ARG A 236 3.06 -12.65 -19.87
C ARG A 236 1.99 -13.50 -19.19
N SER A 237 1.02 -12.86 -18.55
CA SER A 237 -0.12 -13.58 -18.00
C SER A 237 -0.85 -14.24 -19.16
N GLN A 238 -0.96 -15.56 -19.10
CA GLN A 238 -2.04 -16.25 -19.78
C GLN A 238 -3.25 -16.05 -18.88
N ASP A 239 -4.28 -15.41 -19.43
CA ASP A 239 -5.63 -15.34 -18.90
C ASP A 239 -5.86 -14.64 -17.55
N GLY A 240 -6.46 -13.45 -17.58
CA GLY A 240 -7.26 -12.84 -16.49
C GLY A 240 -6.68 -12.72 -15.06
N GLY A 241 -5.46 -13.18 -14.81
CA GLY A 241 -4.86 -13.30 -13.48
C GLY A 241 -4.04 -12.09 -13.06
N HIS A 242 -3.89 -11.94 -11.74
CA HIS A 242 -3.05 -10.95 -11.07
C HIS A 242 -1.66 -10.82 -11.71
N VAL A 243 -1.20 -9.57 -11.95
CA VAL A 243 0.12 -9.30 -12.55
C VAL A 243 1.20 -9.86 -11.63
N SER A 244 1.70 -11.03 -11.97
CA SER A 244 2.71 -11.73 -11.18
C SER A 244 4.10 -11.38 -11.68
N THR A 245 4.86 -10.73 -10.83
CA THR A 245 6.27 -10.40 -11.03
C THR A 245 7.12 -11.27 -10.12
N TYR A 246 8.07 -11.99 -10.71
CA TYR A 246 8.98 -12.87 -10.00
C TYR A 246 10.40 -12.29 -10.04
N CYS A 247 10.97 -11.99 -8.88
CA CYS A 247 12.34 -11.52 -8.77
C CYS A 247 13.25 -12.61 -8.23
N GLN A 248 14.50 -12.65 -8.70
CA GLN A 248 15.49 -13.61 -8.20
C GLN A 248 15.63 -13.50 -6.68
N GLY A 249 15.49 -14.63 -5.98
CA GLY A 249 15.78 -14.74 -4.55
C GLY A 249 17.11 -15.45 -4.28
N GLN A 250 17.34 -15.79 -3.02
CA GLN A 250 18.51 -16.53 -2.57
C GLN A 250 18.17 -18.01 -2.32
N GLY A 251 19.13 -18.91 -2.56
CA GLY A 251 18.91 -20.36 -2.44
C GLY A 251 17.77 -20.86 -3.32
N ASP A 252 16.82 -21.59 -2.73
CA ASP A 252 15.66 -22.15 -3.42
C ASP A 252 14.46 -21.22 -3.46
N TYR A 253 14.63 -19.95 -3.08
CA TYR A 253 13.55 -18.97 -3.01
C TYR A 253 13.55 -17.97 -4.17
N GLN A 254 12.39 -17.37 -4.39
CA GLN A 254 12.15 -16.23 -5.26
C GLN A 254 11.19 -15.24 -4.57
N VAL A 255 11.22 -13.98 -5.00
CA VAL A 255 10.24 -12.99 -4.54
C VAL A 255 9.09 -12.99 -5.54
N HIS A 256 7.87 -13.22 -5.08
CA HIS A 256 6.65 -13.13 -5.88
C HIS A 256 5.86 -11.89 -5.46
N ILE A 257 5.71 -10.98 -6.40
CA ILE A 257 4.96 -9.74 -6.24
C ILE A 257 3.75 -9.85 -7.14
N PHE A 258 2.56 -9.72 -6.59
CA PHE A 258 1.35 -9.73 -7.38
C PHE A 258 0.31 -8.76 -6.86
N ASP A 259 -0.42 -8.18 -7.80
CA ASP A 259 -1.45 -7.19 -7.50
C ASP A 259 -2.79 -7.89 -7.27
N THR A 260 -3.40 -7.69 -6.11
CA THR A 260 -4.81 -8.01 -5.86
C THR A 260 -5.71 -6.87 -6.33
N ALA A 261 -7.01 -6.94 -6.05
CA ALA A 261 -7.95 -5.86 -6.38
C ALA A 261 -7.61 -4.51 -5.73
N THR A 262 -6.87 -4.50 -4.62
CA THR A 262 -6.60 -3.27 -3.85
C THR A 262 -5.16 -3.14 -3.35
N THR A 263 -4.40 -4.24 -3.30
CA THR A 263 -3.06 -4.28 -2.70
C THR A 263 -2.06 -4.95 -3.61
N MET A 264 -0.81 -4.50 -3.55
CA MET A 264 0.32 -5.28 -4.07
C MET A 264 0.81 -6.18 -2.94
N GLU A 265 0.68 -7.48 -3.13
CA GLU A 265 1.19 -8.49 -2.22
C GLU A 265 2.64 -8.82 -2.57
N ILE A 266 3.50 -8.80 -1.57
CA ILE A 266 4.92 -9.13 -1.72
C ILE A 266 5.20 -10.35 -0.86
N ARG A 267 5.58 -11.44 -1.52
CA ARG A 267 5.84 -12.74 -0.90
C ARG A 267 7.23 -13.23 -1.25
N VAL A 268 7.76 -14.10 -0.40
CA VAL A 268 8.85 -14.99 -0.75
C VAL A 268 8.32 -16.39 -0.82
N GLU A 269 8.58 -17.07 -1.93
CA GLU A 269 8.16 -18.44 -2.15
C GLU A 269 9.33 -19.30 -2.61
N SER A 270 9.25 -20.60 -2.36
CA SER A 270 10.17 -21.54 -2.98
C SER A 270 9.95 -21.57 -4.50
N LYS A 271 10.99 -21.87 -5.28
CA LYS A 271 10.93 -21.87 -6.75
C LYS A 271 9.93 -22.88 -7.32
N ASP A 272 9.66 -23.96 -6.58
CA ASP A 272 8.62 -24.95 -6.85
C ASP A 272 7.21 -24.53 -6.34
N ARG A 273 7.11 -23.38 -5.66
CA ARG A 273 5.90 -22.78 -5.08
C ARG A 273 5.23 -23.60 -3.98
N SER A 274 5.89 -24.61 -3.44
CA SER A 274 5.37 -25.44 -2.34
C SER A 274 5.33 -24.71 -0.99
N ARG A 275 6.15 -23.66 -0.82
CA ARG A 275 6.26 -22.88 0.41
C ARG A 275 6.18 -21.39 0.09
N SER A 276 5.42 -20.62 0.87
CA SER A 276 5.23 -19.18 0.64
C SER A 276 5.10 -18.44 1.97
N VAL A 277 5.77 -17.29 2.07
CA VAL A 277 5.74 -16.38 3.22
C VAL A 277 5.33 -15.00 2.74
N ALA A 278 4.25 -14.46 3.30
CA ALA A 278 3.84 -13.09 3.04
C ALA A 278 4.76 -12.11 3.77
N ILE A 279 5.42 -11.22 3.03
CA ILE A 279 6.31 -10.22 3.60
C ILE A 279 5.51 -8.99 4.03
N ALA A 280 4.83 -8.39 3.05
CA ALA A 280 4.06 -7.18 3.25
C ALA A 280 2.99 -7.04 2.18
N SER A 281 1.83 -6.54 2.59
CA SER A 281 0.81 -5.98 1.69
C SER A 281 1.08 -4.50 1.56
N GLN A 282 1.27 -4.02 0.34
CA GLN A 282 1.51 -2.61 0.05
C GLN A 282 0.36 -2.06 -0.78
N SER A 283 0.19 -0.73 -0.78
CA SER A 283 -0.72 -0.12 -1.74
C SER A 283 -0.24 -0.42 -3.18
N LEU A 284 -1.15 -0.52 -4.14
CA LEU A 284 -0.83 -0.68 -5.56
C LEU A 284 0.08 0.44 -6.09
N SER A 285 0.10 1.62 -5.44
CA SER A 285 1.00 2.72 -5.79
C SER A 285 2.41 2.58 -5.21
N PHE A 286 2.69 1.51 -4.46
CA PHE A 286 3.97 1.34 -3.79
C PHE A 286 5.08 1.22 -4.83
N ASN A 287 5.99 2.20 -4.81
CA ASN A 287 7.11 2.21 -5.73
C ASN A 287 8.14 1.15 -5.34
N ARG A 288 7.98 -0.05 -5.93
CA ARG A 288 8.91 -1.17 -5.75
C ARG A 288 10.30 -0.92 -6.35
N ASN A 289 10.45 -0.01 -7.30
CA ASN A 289 11.73 0.22 -7.99
C ASN A 289 12.79 0.90 -7.09
N ASN A 290 12.40 1.39 -5.91
CA ASN A 290 13.31 1.94 -4.91
C ASN A 290 13.48 1.00 -3.70
N GLN A 291 13.10 -0.27 -3.85
CA GLN A 291 13.03 -1.22 -2.75
C GLN A 291 13.99 -2.38 -2.97
N ARG A 292 14.45 -2.94 -1.85
CA ARG A 292 15.28 -4.13 -1.81
C ARG A 292 14.71 -5.10 -0.79
N ILE A 293 14.85 -6.39 -1.08
CA ILE A 293 14.71 -7.45 -0.08
C ILE A 293 16.11 -7.78 0.42
N GLU A 294 16.32 -7.60 1.72
CA GLU A 294 17.53 -8.06 2.39
C GLU A 294 17.29 -9.50 2.87
N TRP A 295 18.13 -10.44 2.44
CA TRP A 295 18.11 -11.83 2.84
C TRP A 295 19.11 -12.02 3.97
N ARG A 296 18.63 -12.48 5.13
CA ARG A 296 19.50 -12.86 6.24
C ARG A 296 19.95 -14.29 6.04
N MET A 297 21.26 -14.46 6.03
CA MET A 297 21.95 -15.70 5.67
C MET A 297 22.71 -16.24 6.87
N LYS A 298 22.67 -17.56 7.03
CA LYS A 298 23.52 -18.30 7.95
C LYS A 298 24.07 -19.52 7.21
N GLU A 299 25.39 -19.68 7.24
CA GLU A 299 26.07 -20.84 6.60
C GLU A 299 25.67 -21.01 5.12
N GLY A 300 25.54 -19.90 4.40
CA GLY A 300 25.16 -19.88 2.99
C GLY A 300 23.67 -20.12 2.71
N LYS A 301 22.83 -20.33 3.73
CA LYS A 301 21.38 -20.55 3.60
C LYS A 301 20.58 -19.34 4.07
N PRO A 302 19.56 -18.89 3.31
CA PRO A 302 18.67 -17.84 3.76
C PRO A 302 17.73 -18.39 4.83
N PHE A 303 17.52 -17.65 5.92
CA PHE A 303 16.60 -18.03 6.99
C PHE A 303 15.53 -16.98 7.29
N ALA A 304 15.75 -15.72 6.90
CA ALA A 304 14.78 -14.64 7.06
C ALA A 304 14.97 -13.58 5.97
N VAL A 305 13.97 -12.72 5.82
CA VAL A 305 13.98 -11.57 4.93
C VAL A 305 13.57 -10.30 5.66
N ILE A 306 14.18 -9.19 5.26
CA ILE A 306 13.86 -7.85 5.75
C ILE A 306 13.47 -7.00 4.55
N MET A 307 12.28 -6.42 4.61
CA MET A 307 11.79 -5.50 3.60
C MET A 307 11.39 -4.18 4.23
N ARG A 308 11.87 -3.09 3.64
CA ARG A 308 11.35 -1.76 3.93
C ARG A 308 10.03 -1.54 3.21
N GLY A 309 9.03 -1.10 3.93
CA GLY A 309 7.73 -0.76 3.34
C GLY A 309 6.89 0.08 4.29
N TYR A 310 5.61 0.14 3.99
CA TYR A 310 4.66 0.97 4.71
C TYR A 310 3.62 0.13 5.41
N LYS A 311 3.26 0.54 6.63
CA LYS A 311 2.02 0.10 7.25
C LYS A 311 0.91 1.05 6.89
N TYR A 312 -0.29 0.51 6.79
CA TYR A 312 -1.47 1.26 6.43
C TYR A 312 -2.53 1.11 7.52
N ARG A 313 -3.28 2.18 7.73
CA ARG A 313 -4.55 2.16 8.42
C ARG A 313 -5.54 1.52 7.45
N LEU A 314 -5.83 0.26 7.68
CA LEU A 314 -6.78 -0.46 6.82
C LEU A 314 -8.18 0.17 6.93
N ASP A 315 -9.07 -0.13 6.00
CA ASP A 315 -10.50 0.23 6.03
C ASP A 315 -11.34 -0.82 6.77
N GLN A 316 -12.66 -0.56 6.94
CA GLN A 316 -13.55 -1.43 7.72
C GLN A 316 -13.56 -2.89 7.24
N ASP A 317 -13.30 -3.11 5.95
CA ASP A 317 -13.16 -4.39 5.27
C ASP A 317 -11.76 -5.03 5.40
N GLY A 318 -10.80 -4.34 6.04
CA GLY A 318 -9.43 -4.82 6.22
C GLY A 318 -8.50 -4.60 5.04
N LEU A 319 -8.94 -3.87 3.99
CA LEU A 319 -8.14 -3.63 2.80
C LEU A 319 -7.28 -2.36 2.91
N ILE A 320 -6.18 -2.35 2.17
CA ILE A 320 -5.38 -1.15 1.91
C ILE A 320 -5.91 -0.59 0.61
N ARG A 321 -6.71 0.47 0.68
CA ARG A 321 -7.30 1.07 -0.53
C ARG A 321 -6.42 2.19 -1.06
N TYR A 322 -5.74 2.90 -0.17
CA TYR A 322 -5.04 4.12 -0.56
C TYR A 322 -3.66 4.30 0.08
N PRO A 323 -2.71 4.94 -0.61
CA PRO A 323 -1.36 5.18 -0.11
C PRO A 323 -1.32 6.09 1.15
N GLU A 324 -2.28 7.00 1.28
CA GLU A 324 -2.40 7.99 2.38
C GLU A 324 -2.83 7.35 3.69
N GLN A 325 -3.32 6.10 3.63
CA GLN A 325 -3.51 5.29 4.80
C GLN A 325 -2.18 4.95 5.49
N ARG A 326 -1.03 5.26 4.90
CA ARG A 326 0.30 5.03 5.48
C ARG A 326 0.39 5.60 6.90
N THR A 327 0.47 4.71 7.89
CA THR A 327 0.64 5.04 9.30
C THR A 327 2.11 5.15 9.71
N GLY A 328 3.01 4.60 8.89
CA GLY A 328 4.44 4.72 9.12
C GLY A 328 5.26 3.89 8.14
N GLU A 329 6.57 4.06 8.23
CA GLU A 329 7.55 3.27 7.50
C GLU A 329 8.16 2.24 8.43
N TYR A 330 8.22 1.00 7.95
CA TYR A 330 8.61 -0.14 8.74
C TYR A 330 9.60 -1.01 7.98
N LEU A 331 10.44 -1.69 8.73
CA LEU A 331 11.16 -2.86 8.26
C LEU A 331 10.37 -4.08 8.72
N PHE A 332 9.77 -4.79 7.76
CA PHE A 332 9.11 -6.07 7.97
C PHE A 332 10.17 -7.16 7.99
N VAL A 333 10.31 -7.84 9.12
CA VAL A 333 11.27 -8.92 9.35
C VAL A 333 10.48 -10.23 9.40
N LYS A 334 10.66 -11.09 8.40
CA LYS A 334 9.91 -12.34 8.26
C LYS A 334 10.84 -13.53 8.14
N GLY A 335 10.58 -14.59 8.89
CA GLY A 335 11.27 -15.86 8.78
C GLY A 335 10.83 -16.63 7.55
N LEU A 336 11.78 -17.35 6.96
CA LEU A 336 11.51 -18.33 5.92
C LEU A 336 11.07 -19.66 6.57
N PRO A 337 10.53 -20.62 5.79
CA PRO A 337 10.11 -21.91 6.32
C PRO A 337 11.14 -22.57 7.27
N GLY A 338 10.69 -22.94 8.46
CA GLY A 338 11.54 -23.40 9.57
C GLY A 338 11.95 -22.30 10.56
N TYR A 339 11.62 -21.04 10.28
CA TYR A 339 11.92 -19.86 11.11
C TYR A 339 10.70 -18.94 11.29
N GLU A 340 9.49 -19.47 11.18
CA GLU A 340 8.22 -18.72 11.18
C GLU A 340 7.99 -17.88 12.46
N GLN A 341 8.70 -18.18 13.56
CA GLN A 341 8.73 -17.36 14.77
C GLN A 341 9.31 -15.95 14.55
N ILE A 342 10.05 -15.75 13.47
CA ILE A 342 10.58 -14.44 13.07
C ILE A 342 9.45 -13.68 12.37
N ASP A 343 8.71 -12.88 13.13
CA ASP A 343 7.74 -11.93 12.58
C ASP A 343 7.80 -10.63 13.40
N TYR A 344 8.64 -9.72 12.95
CA TYR A 344 8.88 -8.44 13.62
C TYR A 344 8.68 -7.27 12.67
N GLU A 345 8.42 -6.12 13.26
CA GLU A 345 8.22 -4.88 12.52
C GLU A 345 8.96 -3.76 13.26
N VAL A 346 9.94 -3.15 12.59
CA VAL A 346 10.73 -2.05 13.18
C VAL A 346 10.27 -0.74 12.56
N ASN A 347 9.73 0.16 13.38
CA ASN A 347 9.35 1.50 12.91
C ASN A 347 10.63 2.32 12.63
N VAL A 348 10.85 2.67 11.37
CA VAL A 348 12.05 3.37 10.92
C VAL A 348 12.20 4.75 11.57
N ARG A 349 11.09 5.44 11.85
CA ARG A 349 11.13 6.82 12.36
C ARG A 349 11.43 6.90 13.85
N THR A 350 11.05 5.88 14.61
CA THR A 350 11.13 5.90 16.08
C THR A 350 12.24 5.01 16.62
N THR A 351 12.96 4.28 15.75
CA THR A 351 14.03 3.37 16.15
C THR A 351 15.34 3.80 15.52
N SER A 352 16.28 4.27 16.35
CA SER A 352 17.65 4.54 15.92
C SER A 352 18.29 3.27 15.36
N ASN A 353 19.05 3.40 14.27
CA ASN A 353 19.67 2.26 13.57
C ASN A 353 18.67 1.15 13.21
N ALA A 354 17.48 1.51 12.75
CA ALA A 354 16.38 0.57 12.45
C ALA A 354 16.80 -0.65 11.61
N ASN A 355 17.66 -0.46 10.59
CA ASN A 355 18.15 -1.56 9.75
C ASN A 355 18.96 -2.58 10.58
N GLU A 356 19.86 -2.09 11.45
CA GLU A 356 20.67 -2.95 12.32
C GLU A 356 19.80 -3.65 13.36
N ARG A 357 18.82 -2.94 13.92
CA ARG A 357 17.86 -3.53 14.85
C ARG A 357 17.02 -4.64 14.19
N ALA A 358 16.62 -4.46 12.93
CA ALA A 358 15.89 -5.47 12.17
C ALA A 358 16.74 -6.72 11.91
N ARG A 359 18.04 -6.56 11.61
CA ARG A 359 18.99 -7.69 11.48
C ARG A 359 19.14 -8.44 12.80
N GLN A 360 19.38 -7.72 13.89
CA GLN A 360 19.46 -8.33 15.21
C GLN A 360 18.20 -9.13 15.54
N MET A 361 17.01 -8.61 15.24
CA MET A 361 15.75 -9.35 15.47
C MET A 361 15.65 -10.63 14.65
N ALA A 362 16.10 -10.62 13.39
CA ALA A 362 16.18 -11.82 12.58
C ALA A 362 17.19 -12.83 13.17
N ASP A 363 18.41 -12.39 13.46
CA ASP A 363 19.50 -13.22 13.97
C ASP A 363 19.16 -13.83 15.34
N MET A 364 18.58 -13.04 16.24
CA MET A 364 18.03 -13.49 17.51
C MET A 364 16.94 -14.53 17.33
N GLY A 365 16.05 -14.34 16.36
CA GLY A 365 15.00 -15.30 16.07
C GLY A 365 15.50 -16.58 15.39
N PHE A 366 16.67 -16.54 14.73
CA PHE A 366 17.39 -17.71 14.24
C PHE A 366 18.01 -18.51 15.39
N ASP A 367 18.75 -17.85 16.28
CA ASP A 367 19.36 -18.47 17.45
C ASP A 367 18.32 -18.85 18.53
N GLY A 368 17.07 -18.42 18.35
CA GLY A 368 15.98 -18.64 19.31
C GLY A 368 16.10 -17.79 20.58
N VAL A 369 16.98 -16.80 20.61
CA VAL A 369 17.21 -15.96 21.78
C VAL A 369 16.45 -14.65 21.63
N ASN A 370 15.22 -14.56 22.16
CA ASN A 370 14.49 -13.30 22.18
C ASN A 370 14.84 -12.46 23.43
N THR A 371 15.19 -11.18 23.24
CA THR A 371 15.48 -10.26 24.34
C THR A 371 14.24 -9.98 25.17
N GLY A 372 14.15 -10.75 26.26
CA GLY A 372 13.22 -10.65 27.35
C GLY A 372 13.42 -11.90 28.19
N GLN A 373 14.56 -11.96 28.90
CA GLN A 373 15.01 -13.01 29.82
C GLN A 373 14.11 -14.26 29.90
N GLY A 374 14.59 -15.38 29.36
CA GLY A 374 14.00 -16.68 29.59
C GLY A 374 14.36 -17.68 28.50
N ASN A 375 15.33 -18.54 28.81
CA ASN A 375 15.88 -19.59 27.96
C ASN A 375 14.84 -20.37 27.13
N ASN A 376 15.22 -20.63 25.89
CA ASN A 376 14.47 -21.38 24.90
C ASN A 376 14.57 -22.90 25.13
N SER A 377 13.42 -23.56 25.22
CA SER A 377 13.27 -25.00 24.95
C SER A 377 11.79 -25.33 24.67
N GLY A 378 11.44 -25.63 23.41
CA GLY A 378 10.20 -26.31 22.99
C GLY A 378 8.86 -25.56 23.13
N ASN A 379 8.59 -24.51 22.33
CA ASN A 379 7.40 -23.68 22.55
C ASN A 379 6.07 -24.34 22.12
N ALA A 380 5.12 -24.39 23.06
CA ALA A 380 3.80 -25.03 23.00
C ALA A 380 2.69 -24.19 22.32
N PHE A 381 3.03 -23.09 21.64
CA PHE A 381 2.06 -22.14 21.08
C PHE A 381 2.61 -21.32 19.91
N GLN A 382 1.74 -20.96 18.98
CA GLN A 382 1.93 -19.96 17.93
C GLN A 382 1.64 -18.55 18.47
N ILE A 383 2.36 -17.54 18.01
CA ILE A 383 2.08 -16.14 18.38
C ILE A 383 0.97 -15.58 17.51
N VAL A 384 0.03 -14.85 18.11
CA VAL A 384 -1.13 -14.27 17.42
C VAL A 384 -0.87 -12.81 17.08
N ASN A 385 -1.24 -12.39 15.87
CA ASN A 385 -1.19 -11.00 15.45
C ASN A 385 -2.26 -10.15 16.20
N ILE A 386 -1.82 -9.46 17.24
CA ILE A 386 -2.69 -8.65 18.11
C ILE A 386 -3.16 -7.33 17.49
N ASN A 387 -2.61 -6.92 16.33
CA ASN A 387 -2.97 -5.65 15.70
C ASN A 387 -4.45 -5.61 15.28
N ARG A 388 -4.99 -6.76 14.83
CA ARG A 388 -6.42 -6.87 14.50
C ARG A 388 -7.30 -6.59 15.72
N PHE A 389 -6.95 -7.13 16.89
CA PHE A 389 -7.71 -6.91 18.12
C PHE A 389 -7.66 -5.45 18.56
N ASN A 390 -6.47 -4.86 18.59
CA ASN A 390 -6.30 -3.47 19.02
C ASN A 390 -6.99 -2.48 18.08
N ARG A 391 -7.13 -2.81 16.79
CA ARG A 391 -7.87 -1.99 15.85
C ARG A 391 -9.37 -1.93 16.15
N ILE A 392 -9.99 -3.05 16.56
CA ILE A 392 -11.40 -3.09 16.98
C ILE A 392 -11.59 -2.23 18.24
N ILE A 393 -10.66 -2.36 19.19
CA ILE A 393 -10.64 -1.56 20.43
C ILE A 393 -10.50 -0.06 20.12
N ASP A 394 -9.66 0.32 19.17
CA ASP A 394 -9.44 1.72 18.80
C ASP A 394 -10.65 2.35 18.11
N ILE A 395 -11.39 1.58 17.30
CA ILE A 395 -12.65 2.05 16.71
C ILE A 395 -13.68 2.26 17.81
N ALA A 396 -13.89 1.26 18.67
CA ALA A 396 -14.87 1.33 19.74
C ALA A 396 -14.57 2.44 20.77
N ASN A 397 -13.31 2.63 21.12
CA ASN A 397 -12.89 3.71 22.00
C ASN A 397 -13.13 5.10 21.38
N ARG A 398 -12.94 5.26 20.06
CA ARG A 398 -13.28 6.51 19.34
C ARG A 398 -14.79 6.77 19.32
N ASN A 399 -15.57 5.71 19.16
CA ASN A 399 -17.03 5.75 19.24
C ASN A 399 -17.57 5.86 20.68
N ARG A 400 -16.69 5.97 21.68
CA ARG A 400 -17.03 6.06 23.11
C ARG A 400 -17.83 4.86 23.61
N GLU A 401 -17.60 3.68 23.05
CA GLU A 401 -18.25 2.46 23.50
C GLU A 401 -17.65 1.98 24.83
N ASN A 402 -18.49 1.78 25.84
CA ASN A 402 -18.01 1.53 27.22
C ASN A 402 -17.32 0.16 27.40
N TRP A 403 -17.54 -0.79 26.50
CA TRP A 403 -17.02 -2.15 26.66
C TRP A 403 -15.48 -2.21 26.64
N VAL A 404 -14.80 -1.24 26.01
CA VAL A 404 -13.33 -1.18 25.98
C VAL A 404 -12.72 -0.84 27.35
N LYS A 405 -13.53 -0.43 28.33
CA LYS A 405 -13.10 -0.09 29.70
C LYS A 405 -13.15 -1.28 30.67
N SER A 406 -13.76 -2.39 30.23
CA SER A 406 -13.86 -3.65 30.97
C SER A 406 -13.02 -4.73 30.28
N PRO A 407 -12.10 -5.42 30.98
CA PRO A 407 -11.24 -6.41 30.35
C PRO A 407 -12.04 -7.62 29.88
N SER A 408 -13.07 -8.03 30.62
CA SER A 408 -13.91 -9.17 30.26
C SER A 408 -14.76 -8.85 29.04
N GLN A 409 -15.44 -7.70 29.01
CA GLN A 409 -16.24 -7.28 27.85
C GLN A 409 -15.37 -7.06 26.62
N THR A 410 -14.15 -6.54 26.79
CA THR A 410 -13.15 -6.45 25.72
C THR A 410 -12.87 -7.82 25.13
N VAL A 411 -12.53 -8.82 25.96
CA VAL A 411 -12.27 -10.18 25.47
C VAL A 411 -13.49 -10.79 24.79
N TYR A 412 -14.70 -10.65 25.35
CA TYR A 412 -15.93 -11.15 24.73
C TYR A 412 -16.18 -10.55 23.34
N LYS A 413 -15.95 -9.25 23.17
CA LYS A 413 -16.11 -8.60 21.86
C LYS A 413 -15.04 -9.01 20.85
N LEU A 414 -13.82 -9.28 21.30
CA LEU A 414 -12.73 -9.70 20.41
C LEU A 414 -12.88 -11.12 19.87
N ILE A 415 -13.41 -12.04 20.68
CA ILE A 415 -13.53 -13.46 20.30
C ILE A 415 -14.86 -13.81 19.62
N GLY A 416 -15.83 -12.89 19.61
CA GLY A 416 -17.13 -13.08 18.95
C GLY A 416 -17.98 -14.20 19.55
N GLU A 417 -18.99 -14.64 18.81
CA GLU A 417 -19.85 -15.76 19.18
C GLU A 417 -19.15 -17.11 18.96
N ILE A 418 -19.69 -18.19 19.54
CA ILE A 418 -19.24 -19.55 19.28
C ILE A 418 -19.92 -20.01 17.99
N GLN A 419 -19.15 -20.32 16.94
CA GLN A 419 -19.71 -20.78 15.68
C GLN A 419 -19.43 -22.28 15.45
N ASP A 420 -18.19 -22.72 15.63
CA ASP A 420 -17.75 -24.04 15.18
C ASP A 420 -17.24 -24.94 16.31
N ALA A 421 -17.60 -24.66 17.57
CA ALA A 421 -17.15 -25.42 18.73
C ALA A 421 -18.32 -25.87 19.62
N LYS A 422 -18.25 -27.09 20.15
CA LYS A 422 -19.24 -27.62 21.10
C LYS A 422 -19.27 -26.83 22.42
N SER A 423 -18.13 -26.33 22.89
CA SER A 423 -18.04 -25.55 24.13
C SER A 423 -16.90 -24.55 24.12
N ARG A 424 -17.06 -23.45 24.87
CA ARG A 424 -16.02 -22.44 25.11
C ARG A 424 -15.89 -22.15 26.60
N VAL A 425 -14.66 -22.14 27.10
CA VAL A 425 -14.31 -21.73 28.47
C VAL A 425 -13.37 -20.54 28.40
N ILE A 426 -13.70 -19.46 29.12
CA ILE A 426 -12.85 -18.27 29.23
C ILE A 426 -12.41 -18.12 30.68
N ARG A 427 -11.10 -18.18 30.91
CA ARG A 427 -10.50 -17.97 32.23
C ARG A 427 -9.75 -16.66 32.26
N PHE A 428 -10.07 -15.83 33.25
CA PHE A 428 -9.36 -14.60 33.52
C PHE A 428 -8.40 -14.79 34.70
N GLN A 429 -7.12 -14.55 34.47
CA GLN A 429 -6.06 -14.65 35.47
C GLN A 429 -5.48 -13.26 35.70
N ARG A 430 -5.44 -12.82 36.95
CA ARG A 430 -4.79 -11.57 37.34
C ARG A 430 -3.47 -11.86 38.04
N PRO A 431 -2.43 -11.02 37.88
CA PRO A 431 -1.17 -11.19 38.57
C PRO A 431 -1.31 -11.08 40.11
N SER A 432 -2.28 -10.29 40.59
CA SER A 432 -2.59 -10.10 42.00
C SER A 432 -4.09 -9.91 42.23
N ALA A 433 -4.55 -10.16 43.47
CA ALA A 433 -5.94 -9.92 43.88
C ALA A 433 -6.27 -8.41 43.96
N GLU A 434 -5.27 -7.58 44.25
CA GLU A 434 -5.37 -6.13 44.28
C GLU A 434 -5.29 -5.56 42.85
N GLY A 435 -6.45 -5.52 42.17
CA GLY A 435 -6.74 -4.70 40.99
C GLY A 435 -5.57 -4.26 40.10
N GLY A 436 -4.92 -5.20 39.40
CA GLY A 436 -3.85 -4.87 38.46
C GLY A 436 -4.35 -4.26 37.14
N ASN A 437 -3.49 -3.42 36.52
CA ASN A 437 -3.67 -2.92 35.15
C ASN A 437 -3.34 -3.97 34.08
N SER A 438 -3.16 -5.24 34.45
CA SER A 438 -2.85 -6.34 33.55
C SER A 438 -3.70 -7.57 33.86
N ILE A 439 -4.11 -8.29 32.82
CA ILE A 439 -4.90 -9.51 32.92
C ILE A 439 -4.53 -10.47 31.80
N THR A 440 -4.51 -11.76 32.10
CA THR A 440 -4.41 -12.81 31.09
C THR A 440 -5.78 -13.44 30.91
N ALA A 441 -6.29 -13.47 29.68
CA ALA A 441 -7.46 -14.24 29.30
C ALA A 441 -7.02 -15.51 28.57
N VAL A 442 -7.46 -16.67 29.04
CA VAL A 442 -7.26 -17.97 28.39
C VAL A 442 -8.61 -18.47 27.91
N ILE A 443 -8.80 -18.45 26.60
CA ILE A 443 -9.98 -18.95 25.91
C ILE A 443 -9.66 -20.35 25.42
N THR A 444 -10.51 -21.32 25.71
CA THR A 444 -10.39 -22.69 25.20
C THR A 444 -11.71 -23.08 24.58
N GLU A 445 -11.67 -23.47 23.31
CA GLU A 445 -12.79 -24.02 22.58
C GLU A 445 -12.54 -25.51 22.36
N ASP A 446 -13.52 -26.34 22.68
CA ASP A 446 -13.41 -27.78 22.63
C ASP A 446 -14.57 -28.39 21.85
N GLY A 447 -14.26 -29.47 21.12
CA GLY A 447 -15.20 -30.12 20.21
C GLY A 447 -15.43 -29.28 18.97
N LEU A 448 -14.34 -28.86 18.32
CA LEU A 448 -14.41 -28.21 17.01
C LEU A 448 -15.01 -29.16 15.97
N LEU A 449 -15.72 -28.62 14.98
CA LEU A 449 -16.30 -29.38 13.87
C LEU A 449 -15.25 -29.85 12.83
N ASP A 450 -13.99 -29.44 13.02
CA ASP A 450 -12.84 -29.83 12.20
C ASP A 450 -12.45 -31.31 12.41
N ASP A 451 -12.13 -31.99 11.32
CA ASP A 451 -11.82 -33.43 11.32
C ASP A 451 -10.40 -33.75 11.81
N SER A 452 -9.56 -32.72 11.94
CA SER A 452 -8.16 -32.82 12.34
C SER A 452 -7.92 -32.21 13.73
N THR A 453 -8.58 -31.10 14.03
CA THR A 453 -8.42 -30.30 15.25
C THR A 453 -9.59 -30.54 16.20
N ARG A 454 -9.31 -31.03 17.40
CA ARG A 454 -10.31 -31.25 18.45
C ARG A 454 -10.60 -29.99 19.25
N SER A 455 -9.57 -29.22 19.57
CA SER A 455 -9.66 -28.07 20.46
C SER A 455 -8.68 -26.98 20.06
N GLN A 456 -9.03 -25.73 20.32
CA GLN A 456 -8.12 -24.60 20.21
C GLN A 456 -8.06 -23.79 21.50
N ARG A 457 -6.91 -23.15 21.73
CA ARG A 457 -6.67 -22.31 22.90
C ARG A 457 -6.03 -21.00 22.47
N LEU A 458 -6.65 -19.90 22.87
CA LEU A 458 -6.14 -18.54 22.69
C LEU A 458 -5.82 -17.94 24.06
N ARG A 459 -4.58 -17.52 24.28
CA ARG A 459 -4.14 -16.80 25.47
C ARG A 459 -3.82 -15.36 25.10
N LEU A 460 -4.57 -14.42 25.63
CA LEU A 460 -4.37 -12.97 25.43
C LEU A 460 -3.86 -12.33 26.72
N GLN A 461 -2.82 -11.51 26.64
CA GLN A 461 -2.43 -10.60 27.71
C GLN A 461 -2.96 -9.21 27.39
N LEU A 462 -3.69 -8.60 28.33
CA LEU A 462 -4.27 -7.27 28.17
C LEU A 462 -3.73 -6.34 29.24
N VAL A 463 -3.45 -5.10 28.85
CA VAL A 463 -3.03 -4.02 29.74
C VAL A 463 -3.97 -2.83 29.60
N ARG A 464 -4.34 -2.22 30.72
CA ARG A 464 -5.12 -0.99 30.79
C ARG A 464 -4.21 0.22 30.58
N ASP A 465 -4.51 1.05 29.60
CA ASP A 465 -3.80 2.30 29.35
C ASP A 465 -4.24 3.44 30.29
N SER A 466 -3.56 4.58 30.21
CA SER A 466 -3.85 5.77 31.04
C SER A 466 -5.23 6.38 30.82
N ARG A 467 -5.91 6.04 29.71
CA ARG A 467 -7.29 6.46 29.40
C ARG A 467 -8.31 5.42 29.86
N GLY A 468 -7.86 4.40 30.60
CA GLY A 468 -8.69 3.31 31.11
C GLY A 468 -9.11 2.29 30.06
N THR A 469 -8.55 2.33 28.84
CA THR A 469 -8.84 1.39 27.76
C THR A 469 -7.97 0.15 27.88
N TRP A 470 -8.56 -1.04 27.78
CA TRP A 470 -7.80 -2.29 27.73
C TRP A 470 -7.28 -2.54 26.32
N ARG A 471 -5.99 -2.84 26.20
CA ARG A 471 -5.32 -3.18 24.94
C ARG A 471 -4.67 -4.55 25.04
N VAL A 472 -4.70 -5.31 23.96
CA VAL A 472 -3.97 -6.58 23.88
C VAL A 472 -2.49 -6.27 23.66
N THR A 473 -1.62 -6.89 24.46
CA THR A 473 -0.16 -6.71 24.42
C THR A 473 0.57 -7.97 23.98
N SER A 474 -0.06 -9.14 24.15
CA SER A 474 0.44 -10.42 23.64
C SER A 474 -0.73 -11.36 23.35
N GLY A 475 -0.54 -12.25 22.38
CA GLY A 475 -1.50 -13.28 22.01
C GLY A 475 -0.76 -14.56 21.64
N GLN A 476 -1.25 -15.70 22.14
CA GLN A 476 -0.70 -17.03 21.87
C GLN A 476 -1.83 -17.98 21.52
N GLN A 477 -1.64 -18.82 20.51
CA GLN A 477 -2.61 -19.79 20.04
C GLN A 477 -2.01 -21.18 19.99
N SER A 478 -2.78 -22.18 20.38
CA SER A 478 -2.38 -23.57 20.29
C SER A 478 -3.58 -24.48 20.06
N TRP A 479 -3.31 -25.67 19.56
CA TRP A 479 -4.32 -26.64 19.14
C TRP A 479 -4.10 -27.95 19.83
N ARG A 480 -5.14 -28.76 19.88
CA ARG A 480 -5.09 -30.16 20.27
C ARG A 480 -5.82 -30.96 19.21
N CYS A 481 -5.20 -32.02 18.72
CA CYS A 481 -5.71 -32.79 17.60
C CYS A 481 -6.78 -33.78 18.02
N GLN A 482 -7.56 -34.23 17.03
CA GLN A 482 -8.40 -35.40 17.18
C GLN A 482 -7.54 -36.64 17.49
N GLN A 483 -8.14 -37.66 18.08
CA GLN A 483 -7.43 -38.90 18.38
C GLN A 483 -6.90 -39.52 17.09
N GLY A 484 -5.61 -39.87 17.06
CA GLY A 484 -4.95 -40.43 15.88
C GLY A 484 -4.54 -39.40 14.82
N ARG A 485 -4.83 -38.10 15.02
CA ARG A 485 -4.51 -37.00 14.09
C ARG A 485 -3.35 -36.11 14.56
N GLY A 486 -2.46 -36.66 15.40
CA GLY A 486 -1.30 -35.93 15.93
C GLY A 486 -1.34 -35.75 17.44
N HIS A 487 -0.84 -34.61 17.92
CA HIS A 487 -0.60 -34.37 19.34
C HIS A 487 -1.90 -34.20 20.13
N GLN A 488 -1.91 -34.75 21.35
CA GLN A 488 -3.06 -34.72 22.26
C GLN A 488 -2.93 -33.65 23.35
N ASP A 489 -1.78 -32.98 23.44
CA ASP A 489 -1.58 -31.77 24.23
C ASP A 489 -1.73 -30.52 23.37
N PHE A 490 -1.89 -29.36 24.03
CA PHE A 490 -1.91 -28.07 23.35
C PHE A 490 -0.52 -27.75 22.82
N SER A 491 -0.42 -27.64 21.49
CA SER A 491 0.84 -27.38 20.79
C SER A 491 0.65 -26.35 19.68
N ALA A 492 1.76 -25.77 19.23
CA ALA A 492 1.84 -24.94 18.03
C ALA A 492 1.85 -25.75 16.73
N VAL A 493 2.12 -27.05 16.83
CA VAL A 493 2.26 -27.97 15.70
C VAL A 493 0.89 -28.16 15.03
N PRO A 494 0.81 -28.25 13.69
CA PRO A 494 -0.44 -28.57 13.01
C PRO A 494 -0.91 -30.00 13.29
N CYS A 495 -2.23 -30.21 13.24
CA CYS A 495 -2.82 -31.54 13.24
C CYS A 495 -2.74 -32.17 11.85
N ASN A 496 -2.73 -33.51 11.80
CA ASN A 496 -2.54 -34.31 10.58
C ASN A 496 -3.84 -34.68 9.89
#